data_AF-A0A7J9PLC5-F1
#
_entry.id   AF-A0A7J9PLC5-F1
#
_cell.length_a   1.000
_cell.length_b   1.000
_cell.length_c   1.000
_cell.angle_alpha   90.00
_cell.angle_beta   90.00
_cell.angle_gamma   90.00
#
_symmetry.space_group_name_H-M   'P 1'
#
loop_
_entity.id
_entity.type
_entity.pdbx_description
1 polymer ?
#
loop_
_entity_poly.entity_id
_entity_poly.type
_entity_poly.pdbx_seq_one_letter_code
_entity_poly.pdbx_strand_id
1 'polypeptide(L)' 'MLETILNLTINQIQRVIFTFWVGIFFVYLSIKGPEKLKMSTKEFRIMQAISLISISYINLIG' A
#
# COMPACT_ATOMS: atom_id res chain seq x y z
N MET A 1 1.48 30.95 1.98
CA MET A 1 0.63 30.52 0.84
C MET A 1 1.38 29.59 -0.11
N LEU A 2 2.50 30.02 -0.71
CA LEU A 2 3.31 29.15 -1.59
C LEU A 2 3.84 27.89 -0.86
N GLU A 3 4.42 28.06 0.33
CA GLU A 3 4.92 26.95 1.16
C GLU A 3 3.81 25.94 1.53
N THR A 4 2.60 26.44 1.82
CA THR A 4 1.42 25.61 2.12
C THR A 4 0.98 24.79 0.91
N ILE A 5 0.93 25.41 -0.27
CA ILE A 5 0.57 24.72 -1.53
C ILE A 5 1.63 23.68 -1.90
N LEU A 6 2.91 24.02 -1.72
CA LEU A 6 4.02 23.09 -1.95
C LEU A 6 3.91 21.86 -1.03
N ASN A 7 3.70 22.07 0.27
CA ASN A 7 3.55 20.99 1.25
C ASN A 7 2.32 20.12 0.97
N LEU A 8 1.18 20.72 0.59
CA LEU A 8 -0.01 19.98 0.19
C LEU A 8 0.25 19.12 -1.06
N THR A 9 0.94 19.67 -2.06
CA THR A 9 1.27 18.97 -3.31
C THR A 9 2.22 17.80 -3.07
N ILE A 10 3.27 18.01 -2.27
CA ILE A 10 4.24 16.96 -1.92
C ILE A 10 3.53 15.83 -1.16
N ASN A 11 2.67 16.15 -0.18
CA ASN A 11 1.92 15.13 0.56
C ASN A 11 0.97 14.35 -0.35
N GLN A 12 0.32 15.00 -1.33
CA GLN A 12 -0.51 14.30 -2.33
C GLN A 12 0.31 13.38 -3.23
N ILE A 13 1.47 13.81 -3.72
CA ILE A 13 2.35 12.98 -4.56
C ILE A 13 2.87 11.78 -3.78
N GLN A 14 3.35 12.00 -2.54
CA GLN A 14 3.81 10.91 -1.66
C GLN A 14 2.71 9.87 -1.42
N ARG A 15 1.47 10.32 -1.20
CA ARG A 15 0.29 9.47 -1.03
C ARG A 15 0.04 8.58 -2.26
N VAL A 16 0.07 9.17 -3.45
CA VAL A 16 -0.12 8.44 -4.72
C VAL A 16 0.97 7.40 -4.91
N ILE A 17 2.24 7.79 -4.72
CA ILE A 17 3.38 6.88 -4.83
C ILE A 17 3.24 5.71 -3.86
N PHE A 18 2.93 5.98 -2.60
CA PHE A 18 2.80 4.93 -1.59
C PHE A 18 1.64 3.98 -1.90
N THR A 19 0.47 4.52 -2.27
CA THR A 19 -0.71 3.71 -2.64
C THR A 19 -0.40 2.80 -3.83
N PHE A 20 0.32 3.32 -4.83
CA PHE A 20 0.73 2.56 -6.00
C PHE A 20 1.67 1.39 -5.64
N TRP A 21 2.70 1.63 -4.83
CA TRP A 21 3.64 0.58 -4.41
C TRP A 21 2.98 -0.51 -3.57
N VAL A 22 2.12 -0.15 -2.61
CA VAL A 22 1.39 -1.13 -1.79
C VAL A 22 0.38 -1.91 -2.64
N GLY A 23 -0.25 -1.25 -3.61
CA GLY A 23 -1.12 -1.90 -4.59
C GLY A 23 -0.39 -2.96 -5.42
N ILE A 24 0.80 -2.62 -5.95
CA ILE A 24 1.65 -3.58 -6.67
C ILE A 24 2.03 -4.75 -5.77
N PHE A 25 2.42 -4.49 -4.52
CA PHE A 25 2.78 -5.53 -3.58
C PHE A 25 1.59 -6.48 -3.29
N PHE A 26 0.40 -5.94 -3.09
CA PHE A 26 -0.82 -6.73 -2.91
C PHE A 26 -1.12 -7.63 -4.11
N VAL A 27 -1.00 -7.09 -5.33
CA VAL A 27 -1.18 -7.85 -6.58
C VAL A 27 -0.12 -8.95 -6.70
N TYR A 28 1.14 -8.63 -6.40
CA TYR A 28 2.24 -9.60 -6.42
C TYR A 28 1.98 -10.78 -5.48
N LEU A 29 1.56 -10.52 -4.24
CA LEU A 29 1.18 -11.56 -3.29
C LEU A 29 0.07 -12.43 -3.86
N SER A 30 -0.98 -11.80 -4.39
CA SER A 30 -2.15 -12.48 -4.96
C SER A 30 -1.82 -13.39 -6.15
N ILE A 31 -0.84 -12.99 -6.97
CA ILE A 31 -0.39 -13.79 -8.12
C ILE A 31 0.53 -14.94 -7.69
N LYS A 32 1.49 -14.69 -6.80
CA LYS A 32 2.48 -15.71 -6.40
C LYS A 32 1.89 -16.77 -5.48
N GLY A 33 0.96 -16.39 -4.60
CA GLY A 33 0.40 -17.26 -3.58
C GLY A 33 1.41 -17.64 -2.47
N PRO A 34 0.95 -18.25 -1.37
CA PRO A 34 1.78 -18.58 -0.20
C PRO A 34 2.89 -19.59 -0.49
N GLU A 35 2.61 -20.56 -1.38
CA GLU A 35 3.53 -21.67 -1.67
C GLU A 35 4.83 -21.20 -2.31
N LYS A 36 4.74 -20.33 -3.32
CA LYS A 36 5.92 -19.78 -4.00
C LYS A 36 6.73 -18.84 -3.13
N LEU A 37 6.08 -18.24 -2.13
CA LEU A 37 6.71 -17.35 -1.16
C LEU A 37 7.30 -18.09 0.04
N LYS A 38 7.14 -19.43 0.12
CA LYS A 38 7.57 -20.26 1.26
C LYS A 38 7.01 -19.74 2.59
N MET A 39 5.76 -19.27 2.58
CA MET A 39 5.05 -18.75 3.75
C MET A 39 3.85 -19.63 4.09
N SER A 40 3.45 -19.65 5.35
CA SER A 40 2.18 -20.30 5.72
C SER A 40 0.98 -19.51 5.18
N THR A 41 -0.15 -20.19 4.97
CA THR A 41 -1.40 -19.54 4.53
C THR A 41 -1.88 -18.48 5.50
N LYS A 42 -1.59 -18.63 6.80
CA LYS A 42 -1.92 -17.63 7.83
C LYS A 42 -1.11 -16.35 7.64
N GLU A 43 0.21 -16.46 7.54
CA GLU A 43 1.11 -15.31 7.34
C GLU A 43 0.84 -14.60 6.01
N PHE A 44 0.58 -15.36 4.95
CA PHE A 44 0.22 -14.80 3.65
C PHE A 44 -1.06 -13.95 3.70
N ARG A 45 -2.12 -14.45 4.36
CA ARG A 45 -3.37 -13.70 4.54
C ARG A 45 -3.16 -12.45 5.39
N ILE A 46 -2.33 -12.54 6.43
CA ILE A 46 -1.96 -11.37 7.25
C ILE A 46 -1.25 -10.32 6.38
N MET A 47 -0.29 -10.74 5.54
CA MET A 47 0.44 -9.84 4.65
C MET A 47 -0.49 -9.15 3.63
N GLN A 48 -1.44 -9.90 3.06
CA GLN A 48 -2.48 -9.35 2.18
C GLN A 48 -3.38 -8.36 2.93
N ALA A 49 -3.81 -8.71 4.15
CA ALA A 49 -4.67 -7.85 4.96
C ALA A 49 -3.96 -6.54 5.37
N ILE A 50 -2.68 -6.61 5.78
CA ILE A 50 -1.87 -5.42 6.11
C ILE A 50 -1.73 -4.50 4.89
N SER A 51 -1.49 -5.08 3.72
CA SER A 51 -1.38 -4.32 2.46
C SER A 51 -2.70 -3.61 2.13
N LEU A 52 -3.83 -4.31 2.28
CA LEU A 52 -5.16 -3.73 2.04
C LEU A 52 -5.49 -2.62 3.05
N ILE A 53 -5.24 -2.84 4.34
CA ILE A 53 -5.45 -1.83 5.39
C ILE A 53 -4.60 -0.59 5.13
N SER A 54 -3.35 -0.76 4.69
CA SER A 54 -2.45 0.34 4.37
C SER A 54 -2.98 1.19 3.21
N ILE A 55 -3.51 0.55 2.15
CA ILE A 55 -4.18 1.25 1.04
C ILE A 55 -5.40 2.03 1.54
N SER A 56 -6.25 1.39 2.36
CA SER A 56 -7.46 2.03 2.90
C SER A 56 -7.16 3.22 3.81
N TYR A 57 -6.16 3.11 4.69
CA TYR A 57 -5.75 4.19 5.60
C TYR A 57 -5.26 5.43 4.85
N ILE A 58 -4.46 5.22 3.81
CA ILE A 58 -3.89 6.29 2.98
C ILE A 58 -4.97 7.01 2.18
N ASN A 59 -6.00 6.27 1.75
CA ASN A 59 -7.15 6.85 1.08
C ASN A 59 -8.08 7.61 2.03
N LEU A 60 -8.12 7.27 3.33
CA LEU A 60 -9.01 7.89 4.32
C LEU A 60 -8.45 9.21 4.90
N ILE A 61 -7.13 9.32 5.07
CA ILE A 61 -6.48 10.50 5.67
C ILE A 61 -6.08 11.52 4.57
N GLY A 62 -6.74 11.48 3.42
CA GLY A 62 -6.46 12.33 2.26
C GLY A 62 -7.62 13.19 1.86
#